data_AF-A0A564S4N1-F1
#
_entry.id   AF-A0A564S4N1-F1
#
_cell.length_a   1.000
_cell.length_b   1.000
_cell.length_c   1.000
_cell.angle_alpha   90.00
_cell.angle_beta   90.00
_cell.angle_gamma   90.00
#
_symmetry.space_group_name_H-M   'P 1'
#
loop_
_entity.id
_entity.type
_entity.pdbx_description
1 polymer ?
#
loop_
_entity_poly.entity_id
_entity_poly.type
_entity_poly.pdbx_seq_one_letter_code
_entity_poly.pdbx_strand_id
1 'polypeptide(L)'
;MEPVRNDTTTDRRTAVELAKRLLVDSIWRTAKIEVDGVTFPDTQEIFDGRAPEGMSVDDIVTVNNIKRAWGFLLENIDYPVDWQYIREYNRIIGEGLVRDAGRLREYGVRVGGDE
;
A
#
# COMPACT_ATOMS: atom_id res chain seq x y z
N MET A 1 21.08 -21.37 -32.02
CA MET A 1 20.16 -20.56 -31.19
C MET A 1 20.93 -20.25 -29.92
N GLU A 2 21.37 -19.00 -29.74
CA GLU A 2 22.05 -18.60 -28.50
C GLU A 2 21.08 -18.69 -27.33
N PRO A 3 21.51 -19.15 -26.15
CA PRO A 3 20.67 -19.11 -24.97
C PRO A 3 20.41 -17.64 -24.61
N VAL A 4 19.14 -17.25 -24.54
CA VAL A 4 18.73 -15.95 -24.00
C VAL A 4 19.23 -15.89 -22.56
N ARG A 5 20.27 -15.07 -22.31
CA ARG A 5 20.72 -14.76 -20.96
C ARG A 5 19.64 -13.92 -20.29
N ASN A 6 18.77 -14.56 -19.53
CA ASN A 6 17.81 -13.87 -18.68
C ASN A 6 18.57 -13.30 -17.47
N ASP A 7 19.15 -12.10 -17.64
CA ASP A 7 19.73 -11.34 -16.54
C ASP A 7 18.60 -10.74 -15.69
N THR A 8 18.04 -11.58 -14.83
CA THR A 8 16.96 -11.25 -13.88
C THR A 8 17.34 -10.15 -12.89
N THR A 9 18.63 -9.85 -12.72
CA THR A 9 19.13 -8.80 -11.82
C THR A 9 18.88 -7.40 -12.39
N THR A 10 19.11 -7.23 -13.70
CA THR A 10 18.84 -5.97 -14.41
C THR A 10 17.34 -5.68 -14.46
N ASP A 11 16.51 -6.71 -14.57
CA ASP A 11 15.04 -6.61 -14.51
C ASP A 11 14.55 -6.18 -13.12
N ARG A 12 15.03 -6.83 -12.05
CA ARG A 12 14.65 -6.51 -10.66
C ARG A 12 14.98 -5.06 -10.29
N ARG A 13 16.22 -4.61 -10.53
CA ARG A 13 16.61 -3.22 -10.22
C ARG A 13 15.74 -2.22 -10.97
N THR A 14 15.47 -2.48 -12.25
CA THR A 14 14.61 -1.64 -13.08
C THR A 14 13.18 -1.60 -12.55
N ALA A 15 12.63 -2.74 -12.14
CA ALA A 15 11.30 -2.83 -11.53
C ALA A 15 11.21 -2.01 -10.23
N VAL A 16 12.22 -2.09 -9.36
CA VAL A 16 12.26 -1.30 -8.11
C VAL A 16 12.32 0.21 -8.40
N GLU A 17 13.14 0.63 -9.35
CA GLU A 17 13.23 2.04 -9.72
C GLU A 17 11.94 2.56 -10.37
N LEU A 18 11.26 1.72 -11.17
CA LEU A 18 9.93 2.03 -11.70
C LEU A 18 8.89 2.16 -10.58
N ALA A 19 8.89 1.24 -9.61
CA ALA A 19 7.97 1.29 -8.48
C ALA A 19 8.14 2.58 -7.65
N LYS A 20 9.39 3.00 -7.39
CA LYS A 20 9.68 4.27 -6.70
C LYS A 20 9.17 5.49 -7.48
N ARG A 21 9.34 5.50 -8.81
CA ARG A 21 8.87 6.59 -9.67
C ARG A 21 7.34 6.67 -9.75
N LEU A 22 6.69 5.51 -9.72
CA LEU A 22 5.23 5.37 -9.78
C LEU A 22 4.58 5.29 -8.40
N LEU A 23 5.30 5.64 -7.33
CA LEU A 23 4.85 5.44 -5.96
C LEU A 23 3.52 6.15 -5.68
N VAL A 24 3.39 7.42 -6.08
CA VAL A 24 2.14 8.18 -5.87
C VAL A 24 0.97 7.59 -6.66
N ASP A 25 1.19 7.20 -7.92
CA ASP A 25 0.17 6.53 -8.74
C ASP A 25 -0.26 5.19 -8.12
N SER A 26 0.71 4.43 -7.57
CA SER A 26 0.44 3.16 -6.90
C SER A 26 -0.38 3.35 -5.62
N ILE A 27 -0.03 4.36 -4.80
CA ILE A 27 -0.79 4.73 -3.60
C ILE A 27 -2.21 5.13 -3.97
N TRP A 28 -2.37 6.01 -4.97
CA TRP A 28 -3.69 6.49 -5.41
C TRP A 28 -4.58 5.35 -5.91
N ARG A 29 -4.04 4.43 -6.73
CA ARG A 29 -4.79 3.26 -7.23
C ARG A 29 -5.26 2.34 -6.11
N THR A 30 -4.44 2.14 -5.07
CA THR A 30 -4.86 1.38 -3.89
C THR A 30 -5.90 2.16 -3.08
N ALA A 31 -5.68 3.46 -2.85
CA ALA A 31 -6.56 4.30 -2.06
C ALA A 31 -7.97 4.39 -2.64
N LYS A 32 -8.14 4.42 -3.97
CA LYS A 32 -9.47 4.54 -4.59
C LYS A 32 -10.43 3.38 -4.32
N ILE A 33 -9.90 2.24 -3.87
CA ILE A 33 -10.70 1.08 -3.51
C ILE A 33 -11.29 1.26 -2.10
N GLU A 34 -10.56 1.95 -1.21
CA GLU A 34 -10.89 2.07 0.21
C GLU A 34 -11.52 3.42 0.57
N VAL A 35 -11.18 4.48 -0.17
CA VAL A 35 -11.64 5.85 0.06
C VAL A 35 -12.48 6.30 -1.13
N ASP A 36 -13.77 6.53 -0.88
CA ASP A 36 -14.69 6.99 -1.92
C ASP A 36 -14.32 8.41 -2.38
N GLY A 37 -14.40 8.64 -3.69
CA GLY A 37 -14.13 9.96 -4.29
C GLY A 37 -12.68 10.46 -4.26
N VAL A 38 -11.71 9.72 -3.69
CA VAL A 38 -10.30 10.18 -3.62
C VAL A 38 -9.71 10.44 -5.00
N THR A 39 -9.15 11.64 -5.18
CA THR A 39 -8.50 12.02 -6.44
C THR A 39 -6.98 11.89 -6.36
N PHE A 40 -6.32 11.93 -7.53
CA PHE A 40 -4.86 11.93 -7.59
C PHE A 40 -4.25 13.18 -6.92
N PRO A 41 -4.76 14.41 -7.15
CA PRO A 41 -4.32 15.59 -6.39
C PRO A 41 -4.41 15.43 -4.87
N ASP A 42 -5.52 14.88 -4.35
CA ASP A 42 -5.67 14.65 -2.91
C ASP A 42 -4.59 13.72 -2.37
N THR A 43 -4.34 12.63 -3.11
CA THR A 43 -3.29 11.67 -2.76
C THR A 43 -1.92 12.32 -2.77
N GLN A 44 -1.63 13.21 -3.74
CA GLN A 44 -0.38 13.95 -3.81
C GLN A 44 -0.23 14.92 -2.64
N GLU A 45 -1.29 15.63 -2.23
CA GLU A 45 -1.25 16.50 -1.05
C GLU A 45 -0.94 15.72 0.22
N ILE A 46 -1.59 14.58 0.44
CA ILE A 46 -1.31 13.68 1.57
C ILE A 46 0.12 13.15 1.49
N PHE A 47 0.57 12.76 0.29
CA PHE A 47 1.94 12.33 0.08
C PHE A 47 2.96 13.41 0.47
N ASP A 48 2.66 14.68 0.20
CA ASP A 48 3.49 15.83 0.55
C ASP A 48 3.30 16.30 2.01
N GLY A 49 2.45 15.62 2.81
CA GLY A 49 2.21 15.93 4.21
C GLY A 49 1.17 17.03 4.46
N ARG A 50 0.31 17.31 3.48
CA ARG A 50 -0.84 18.24 3.60
C ARG A 50 -2.15 17.46 3.73
N ALA A 51 -3.15 18.10 4.33
CA ALA A 51 -4.51 17.56 4.42
C ALA A 51 -5.38 18.20 3.33
N PRO A 52 -5.95 17.42 2.39
CA PRO A 52 -6.88 17.92 1.40
C PRO A 52 -8.12 18.55 2.05
N GLU A 53 -8.64 19.59 1.42
CA GLU A 53 -9.84 20.27 1.90
C GLU A 53 -11.06 19.35 1.81
N GLY A 54 -11.86 19.28 2.89
CA GLY A 54 -13.11 18.52 2.93
C GLY A 54 -12.96 17.00 3.08
N MET A 55 -11.74 16.47 3.15
CA MET A 55 -11.49 15.04 3.37
C MET A 55 -11.55 14.68 4.86
N SER A 56 -12.11 13.51 5.19
CA SER A 56 -12.19 13.07 6.58
C SER A 56 -10.82 12.68 7.13
N VAL A 57 -10.67 12.75 8.46
CA VAL A 57 -9.42 12.32 9.11
C VAL A 57 -9.14 10.84 8.86
N ASP A 58 -10.17 9.99 8.91
CA ASP A 58 -10.02 8.54 8.70
C ASP A 58 -9.58 8.22 7.26
N ASP A 59 -10.07 8.96 6.27
CA ASP A 59 -9.64 8.82 4.87
C ASP A 59 -8.17 9.24 4.70
N ILE A 60 -7.79 10.38 5.30
CA ILE A 60 -6.40 10.86 5.29
C ILE A 60 -5.47 9.84 5.96
N VAL A 61 -5.89 9.25 7.08
CA VAL A 61 -5.14 8.19 7.77
C VAL A 61 -5.04 6.96 6.87
N THR A 62 -6.11 6.55 6.19
CA THR A 62 -6.11 5.41 5.26
C THR A 62 -5.05 5.59 4.16
N VAL A 63 -5.03 6.75 3.49
CA VAL A 63 -4.03 7.06 2.45
C VAL A 63 -2.60 7.08 3.02
N ASN A 64 -2.41 7.67 4.21
CA ASN A 64 -1.11 7.65 4.89
C ASN A 64 -0.66 6.23 5.27
N ASN A 65 -1.57 5.35 5.66
CA ASN A 65 -1.28 3.97 5.99
C ASN A 65 -0.84 3.20 4.73
N ILE A 66 -1.52 3.40 3.60
CA ILE A 66 -1.13 2.84 2.29
C ILE A 66 0.26 3.34 1.89
N LYS A 67 0.54 4.64 2.02
CA LYS A 67 1.88 5.22 1.77
C LYS A 67 2.95 4.52 2.59
N ARG A 68 2.70 4.30 3.89
CA ARG A 68 3.64 3.61 4.79
C ARG A 68 3.82 2.15 4.42
N ALA A 69 2.76 1.46 4.00
CA ALA A 69 2.82 0.07 3.56
C ALA A 69 3.65 -0.10 2.27
N TRP A 70 3.57 0.86 1.33
CA TRP A 70 4.45 0.90 0.16
C TRP A 70 5.90 1.20 0.53
N GLY A 71 6.14 2.09 1.50
CA GLY A 71 7.49 2.31 2.04
C GLY A 71 8.08 1.04 2.62
N PHE A 72 7.31 0.34 3.45
CA PHE A 72 7.69 -0.95 4.03
C PHE A 72 8.01 -2.00 2.97
N LEU A 73 7.23 -2.07 1.87
CA LEU A 73 7.53 -2.95 0.72
C LEU A 73 8.94 -2.71 0.19
N LEU A 74 9.23 -1.45 -0.14
CA LEU A 74 10.45 -1.05 -0.83
C LEU A 74 11.69 -1.21 0.06
N GLU A 75 11.54 -1.02 1.36
CA GLU A 75 12.60 -1.22 2.35
C GLU A 75 12.88 -2.70 2.64
N ASN A 76 11.89 -3.58 2.42
CA ASN A 76 11.96 -5.00 2.79
C ASN A 76 11.73 -5.94 1.60
N ILE A 77 12.08 -5.52 0.38
CA ILE A 77 11.76 -6.24 -0.85
C ILE A 77 12.48 -7.60 -1.00
N ASP A 78 13.58 -7.79 -0.28
CA ASP A 78 14.34 -9.06 -0.22
C ASP A 78 13.90 -9.95 0.95
N TYR A 79 12.99 -9.46 1.81
CA TYR A 79 12.50 -10.23 2.95
C TYR A 79 11.53 -11.32 2.47
N PRO A 80 11.63 -12.57 2.96
CA PRO A 80 10.70 -13.64 2.61
C PRO A 80 9.26 -13.31 3.01
N VAL A 81 8.28 -13.67 2.17
CA VAL A 81 6.86 -13.51 2.53
C VAL A 81 6.49 -14.57 3.58
N ASP A 82 6.62 -14.21 4.84
CA ASP A 82 6.25 -15.03 5.98
C ASP A 82 5.08 -14.41 6.77
N TRP A 83 4.69 -15.08 7.86
CA TRP A 83 3.60 -14.60 8.71
C TRP A 83 3.91 -13.23 9.36
N GLN A 84 5.15 -12.99 9.75
CA GLN A 84 5.54 -11.74 10.41
C GLN A 84 5.43 -10.56 9.43
N TYR A 85 5.83 -10.78 8.18
CA TYR A 85 5.71 -9.82 7.10
C TYR A 85 4.25 -9.42 6.84
N ILE A 86 3.36 -10.42 6.66
CA ILE A 86 1.93 -10.18 6.42
C ILE A 86 1.27 -9.49 7.63
N ARG A 87 1.63 -9.91 8.84
CA ARG A 87 1.17 -9.30 10.08
C ARG A 87 1.55 -7.83 10.16
N GLU A 88 2.78 -7.49 9.79
CA GLU A 88 3.26 -6.10 9.82
C GLU A 88 2.54 -5.22 8.81
N TYR A 89 2.26 -5.74 7.60
CA TYR A 89 1.37 -5.06 6.66
C TYR A 89 0.01 -4.75 7.25
N ASN A 90 -0.64 -5.74 7.87
CA ASN A 90 -1.95 -5.54 8.47
C ASN A 90 -1.88 -4.53 9.63
N ARG A 91 -0.81 -4.53 10.41
CA ARG A 91 -0.56 -3.55 11.47
C ARG A 91 -0.44 -2.13 10.89
N ILE A 92 0.38 -1.94 9.86
CA ILE A 92 0.60 -0.63 9.21
C ILE A 92 -0.70 -0.12 8.58
N ILE A 93 -1.41 -0.97 7.84
CA ILE A 93 -2.66 -0.60 7.15
C ILE A 93 -3.75 -0.24 8.17
N GLY A 94 -3.87 -0.98 9.27
CA GLY A 94 -4.91 -0.76 10.27
C GLY A 94 -4.56 0.27 11.35
N GLU A 95 -3.35 0.81 11.39
CA GLU A 95 -2.91 1.68 12.49
C GLU A 95 -3.78 2.94 12.58
N GLY A 96 -4.35 3.22 13.76
CA GLY A 96 -5.25 4.34 13.99
C GLY A 96 -6.70 4.13 13.54
N LEU A 97 -6.99 3.06 12.79
CA LEU A 97 -8.33 2.75 12.26
C LEU A 97 -8.92 1.44 12.81
N VAL A 98 -8.06 0.46 13.09
CA VAL A 98 -8.43 -0.88 13.52
C VAL A 98 -7.79 -1.18 14.86
N ARG A 99 -8.61 -1.43 15.89
CA ARG A 99 -8.15 -1.68 17.27
C ARG A 99 -7.14 -2.81 17.39
N ASP A 100 -7.37 -3.91 16.66
CA ASP A 100 -6.58 -5.14 16.74
C ASP A 100 -5.68 -5.32 15.49
N ALA A 101 -5.20 -4.22 14.89
CA ALA A 101 -4.33 -4.25 13.72
C ALA A 101 -3.06 -5.11 13.97
N GLY A 102 -2.74 -5.97 13.01
CA GLY A 102 -1.66 -6.96 13.14
C GLY A 102 -2.04 -8.19 13.96
N ARG A 103 -3.33 -8.48 14.18
CA ARG A 103 -3.80 -9.75 14.74
C ARG A 103 -4.74 -10.45 13.78
N LEU A 104 -4.75 -11.78 13.84
CA LEU A 104 -5.80 -12.55 13.16
C LEU A 104 -7.15 -12.21 13.78
N ARG A 105 -8.15 -12.09 12.92
CA ARG A 105 -9.53 -11.91 13.35
C ARG A 105 -10.02 -13.17 14.07
N GLU A 106 -10.67 -12.99 15.21
CA GLU A 106 -11.18 -14.10 16.05
C GLU A 106 -12.71 -14.28 15.93
N TYR A 107 -13.37 -13.51 15.07
CA TYR A 107 -14.82 -13.52 14.86
C TYR A 107 -15.17 -13.59 13.36
N GLY A 108 -16.34 -14.15 13.06
CA GLY A 108 -16.85 -14.24 11.69
C GLY A 108 -17.29 -12.89 11.13
N VAL A 109 -17.04 -12.67 9.85
CA VAL A 109 -17.53 -11.51 9.08
C VAL A 109 -18.03 -11.98 7.73
N ARG A 110 -18.88 -11.18 7.08
CA ARG A 110 -19.27 -11.38 5.69
C ARG A 110 -18.51 -10.37 4.84
N VAL A 111 -17.86 -10.83 3.78
CA VAL A 111 -17.37 -9.94 2.73
C VAL A 111 -18.54 -9.73 1.77
N GLY A 112 -19.04 -8.50 1.70
CA GLY A 112 -20.09 -8.12 0.78
C GLY A 112 -19.52 -7.85 -0.61
N GLY A 113 -20.29 -8.15 -1.63
CA GLY A 113 -20.18 -7.64 -2.98
C GLY A 113 -21.60 -7.44 -3.49
N ASP A 114 -21.86 -6.33 -4.16
CA ASP A 114 -23.15 -6.12 -4.83
C ASP A 114 -23.27 -7.08 -6.04
N GLU A 115 -24.52 -7.31 -6.47
CA GLU A 115 -25.00 -8.29 -7.46
C GLU A 115 -24.21 -8.38 -8.79
#